data_AF-A0A498NI73-F1
#
_entry.id   AF-A0A498NI73-F1
#
_cell.length_a   1.000
_cell.length_b   1.000
_cell.length_c   1.000
_cell.angle_alpha   90.00
_cell.angle_beta   90.00
_cell.angle_gamma   90.00
#
_symmetry.space_group_name_H-M   'P 1'
#
loop_
_entity.id
_entity.type
_entity.pdbx_description
1 polymer ?
#
loop_
_entity_poly.entity_id
_entity_poly.type
_entity_poly.pdbx_seq_one_letter_code
_entity_poly.pdbx_strand_id
1 'polypeptide(L)'
;MEVAMVDGPLLSSVAMNIRDEIFEQISSSTAENLQEARDILNKIVRRKLPKFVGEARLTEKNKSKVGQKLKKHIGLVFDKYSNSI
;
A
#
# COMPACT_ATOMS: atom_id res chain seq x y z
N MET A 1 -38.97 27.41 0.57
CA MET A 1 -37.53 27.20 0.83
C MET A 1 -37.11 26.08 -0.11
N GLU A 2 -36.44 26.45 -1.19
CA GLU A 2 -36.08 25.55 -2.28
C GLU A 2 -34.93 24.66 -1.79
N VAL A 3 -35.18 23.36 -1.63
CA VAL A 3 -34.14 22.38 -1.32
C VAL A 3 -33.56 21.97 -2.66
N ALA A 4 -32.35 22.45 -2.97
CA ALA A 4 -31.63 22.04 -4.16
C ALA A 4 -31.48 20.51 -4.18
N MET A 5 -31.99 19.86 -5.24
CA MET A 5 -31.69 18.47 -5.54
C MET A 5 -30.20 18.39 -5.86
N VAL A 6 -29.40 17.92 -4.91
CA VAL A 6 -28.06 17.41 -5.21
C VAL A 6 -28.25 15.93 -5.53
N ASP A 7 -28.56 15.65 -6.79
CA ASP A 7 -28.62 14.28 -7.33
C ASP A 7 -27.19 13.72 -7.44
N GLY A 8 -26.61 13.37 -6.30
CA GLY A 8 -25.40 12.57 -6.19
C GLY A 8 -25.77 11.12 -5.86
N PRO A 9 -25.15 10.11 -6.50
CA PRO A 9 -25.40 8.73 -6.14
C PRO A 9 -25.05 8.50 -4.66
N LEU A 10 -25.95 7.82 -3.93
CA LEU A 10 -25.71 7.41 -2.55
C LEU A 10 -24.38 6.63 -2.48
N LEU A 11 -23.49 6.99 -1.55
CA LEU A 11 -22.18 6.34 -1.40
C LEU A 11 -22.28 4.81 -1.28
N SER A 12 -23.41 4.29 -0.77
CA SER A 12 -23.71 2.85 -0.71
C SER A 12 -23.88 2.21 -2.10
N SER A 13 -24.49 2.89 -3.07
CA SER A 13 -24.66 2.37 -4.43
C SER A 13 -23.35 2.37 -5.22
N VAL A 14 -22.48 3.34 -4.96
CA VAL A 14 -21.13 3.40 -5.55
C VAL A 14 -20.27 2.26 -5.06
N ALA A 15 -20.28 1.97 -3.75
CA ALA A 15 -19.54 0.84 -3.18
C ALA A 15 -20.00 -0.52 -3.73
N MET A 16 -21.30 -0.68 -4.02
CA MET A 16 -21.85 -1.90 -4.62
C MET A 16 -21.41 -2.15 -6.08
N ASN A 17 -20.94 -1.11 -6.77
CA ASN A 17 -20.42 -1.21 -8.13
C ASN A 17 -18.92 -1.50 -8.18
N ILE A 18 -18.24 -1.58 -7.04
CA ILE A 18 -16.85 -2.04 -6.95
C ILE A 18 -16.85 -3.57 -6.95
N ARG A 19 -16.64 -4.15 -8.13
CA ARG A 19 -16.57 -5.61 -8.37
C ARG A 19 -15.31 -5.95 -9.16
N ASP A 20 -15.00 -7.24 -9.27
CA ASP A 20 -13.85 -7.74 -10.04
C ASP A 20 -13.88 -7.30 -11.50
N GLU A 21 -15.06 -6.98 -12.04
CA GLU A 21 -15.28 -6.35 -13.35
C GLU A 21 -14.42 -5.08 -13.58
N ILE A 22 -14.04 -4.37 -12.51
CA ILE A 22 -13.13 -3.22 -12.60
C ILE A 22 -11.75 -3.62 -13.14
N PHE A 23 -11.28 -4.83 -12.85
CA PHE A 23 -10.03 -5.35 -13.39
C PHE A 23 -10.07 -5.39 -14.92
N GLU A 24 -11.16 -5.89 -15.49
CA GLU A 24 -11.37 -5.96 -16.93
C GLU A 24 -11.60 -4.57 -17.55
N GLN A 25 -12.33 -3.69 -16.86
CA GLN A 25 -12.52 -2.31 -17.31
C GLN A 25 -11.21 -1.54 -17.40
N ILE A 26 -10.33 -1.67 -16.40
CA ILE A 26 -9.00 -1.04 -16.42
C ILE A 26 -8.14 -1.67 -17.52
N SER A 27 -8.08 -3.00 -17.57
CA SER A 27 -7.26 -3.76 -18.52
C SER A 27 -7.59 -3.41 -19.98
N SER A 28 -8.87 -3.26 -20.31
CA SER A 28 -9.36 -2.97 -21.66
C SER A 28 -9.46 -1.47 -22.01
N SER A 29 -9.33 -0.58 -21.03
CA SER A 29 -9.45 0.86 -21.24
C SER A 29 -8.36 1.42 -22.17
N THR A 30 -8.69 2.41 -23.00
CA THR A 30 -7.72 3.15 -23.81
C THR A 30 -7.33 4.50 -23.20
N ALA A 31 -7.88 4.86 -22.03
CA ALA A 31 -7.65 6.16 -21.41
C ALA A 31 -6.19 6.31 -20.96
N GLU A 32 -5.55 7.44 -21.28
CA GLU A 32 -4.12 7.66 -21.00
C GLU A 32 -3.81 7.69 -19.50
N ASN A 33 -4.72 8.23 -18.69
CA ASN A 33 -4.57 8.30 -17.23
C ASN A 33 -4.55 6.93 -16.54
N LEU A 34 -4.94 5.86 -17.25
CA LEU A 34 -4.94 4.48 -16.75
C LEU A 34 -3.77 3.64 -17.29
N GLN A 35 -2.84 4.24 -18.04
CA GLN A 35 -1.72 3.51 -18.66
C GLN A 35 -0.88 2.75 -17.63
N GLU A 36 -0.52 3.38 -16.52
CA GLU A 36 0.27 2.74 -15.46
C GLU A 36 -0.47 1.54 -14.84
N ALA A 37 -1.76 1.71 -14.55
CA ALA A 37 -2.59 0.64 -14.01
C ALA A 37 -2.66 -0.54 -14.98
N ARG A 38 -2.90 -0.28 -16.27
CA ARG A 38 -2.87 -1.31 -17.32
C ARG A 38 -1.54 -2.05 -17.37
N ASP A 39 -0.41 -1.35 -17.27
CA ASP A 39 0.91 -1.97 -17.31
C ASP A 39 1.15 -2.89 -16.10
N ILE A 40 0.63 -2.53 -14.92
CA ILE A 40 0.64 -3.40 -13.74
C ILE A 40 -0.23 -4.64 -13.99
N LEU A 41 -1.46 -4.48 -14.48
CA LEU A 41 -2.34 -5.62 -14.76
C LEU A 41 -1.74 -6.55 -15.82
N ASN A 42 -1.12 -5.99 -16.86
CA ASN A 42 -0.40 -6.76 -17.88
C ASN A 42 0.77 -7.57 -17.30
N LYS A 43 1.49 -7.05 -16.30
CA LYS A 43 2.52 -7.82 -15.59
C LYS A 43 1.90 -8.99 -14.82
N ILE A 44 0.73 -8.81 -14.21
CA ILE A 44 0.02 -9.88 -13.51
C ILE A 44 -0.42 -10.98 -14.50
N VAL A 45 -1.09 -10.62 -15.59
CA VAL A 45 -1.57 -11.55 -16.62
C VAL A 45 -0.41 -12.32 -17.26
N ARG A 46 0.71 -11.65 -17.54
CA ARG A 46 1.92 -12.27 -18.09
C ARG A 46 2.79 -12.98 -17.04
N ARG A 47 2.32 -13.09 -15.79
CA ARG A 47 3.03 -13.68 -14.65
C ARG A 47 4.43 -13.09 -14.38
N LYS A 48 4.63 -11.82 -14.73
CA LYS A 48 5.82 -11.01 -14.42
C LYS A 48 5.69 -10.38 -13.03
N LEU A 49 5.47 -11.21 -12.03
CA LEU A 49 5.29 -10.78 -10.64
C LEU A 49 6.63 -10.45 -9.97
N PRO A 50 6.67 -9.50 -9.02
CA PRO A 50 7.84 -9.31 -8.16
C PRO A 50 8.28 -10.63 -7.52
N LYS A 51 9.59 -10.82 -7.42
CA LYS A 51 10.14 -12.05 -6.83
C LYS A 51 9.91 -12.04 -5.33
N PHE A 52 9.41 -13.16 -4.82
CA PHE A 52 9.34 -13.40 -3.38
C PHE A 52 10.76 -13.60 -2.84
N VAL A 53 11.17 -12.75 -1.90
CA VAL A 53 12.54 -12.75 -1.34
C VAL A 53 12.65 -13.62 -0.07
N GLY A 54 11.52 -13.89 0.61
CA GLY A 54 11.47 -14.72 1.80
C GLY A 54 10.47 -14.19 2.82
N GLU A 55 10.22 -15.00 3.86
CA GLU A 55 9.42 -14.64 5.02
C GLU A 55 10.29 -14.70 6.27
N ALA A 56 10.23 -13.68 7.13
CA ALA A 56 10.92 -13.67 8.42
C ALA A 56 9.89 -13.72 9.55
N ARG A 57 10.08 -14.66 10.49
CA ARG A 57 9.22 -14.79 11.68
C ARG A 57 9.98 -14.43 12.94
N LEU A 58 9.37 -13.62 13.82
CA LEU A 58 9.93 -13.32 15.13
C LEU A 58 9.72 -14.50 16.08
N THR A 59 10.81 -15.10 16.54
CA THR A 59 10.80 -16.05 17.65
C THR A 59 11.24 -15.34 18.93
N GLU A 60 10.94 -15.90 20.11
CA GLU A 60 11.35 -15.30 21.40
C GLU A 60 12.86 -15.07 21.49
N LYS A 61 13.66 -16.00 20.94
CA LYS A 61 15.14 -15.89 20.86
C LYS A 61 15.61 -14.68 20.03
N ASN A 62 14.78 -14.21 19.10
CA ASN A 62 15.11 -13.13 18.18
C ASN A 62 14.55 -11.78 18.64
N LYS A 63 13.48 -11.78 19.47
CA LYS A 63 12.91 -10.57 20.09
C LYS A 63 13.95 -9.84 20.96
N SER A 64 14.70 -10.59 21.77
CA SER A 64 15.74 -10.04 22.64
C SER A 64 16.87 -9.39 21.83
N LYS A 65 17.29 -10.00 20.72
CA LYS A 65 18.32 -9.46 19.82
C LYS A 65 17.87 -8.18 19.11
N VAL A 66 16.62 -8.13 18.63
CA VAL A 66 16.05 -6.92 18.00
C VAL A 66 15.92 -5.79 19.02
N GLY A 67 15.41 -6.08 20.22
CA GLY A 67 15.32 -5.10 21.30
C GLY A 67 16.67 -4.53 21.72
N GLN A 68 17.70 -5.38 21.82
CA GLN A 68 19.07 -4.92 22.12
C GLN A 68 19.65 -4.05 21.01
N LYS A 69 19.43 -4.41 19.74
CA LYS A 69 19.91 -3.63 18.59
C LYS A 69 19.24 -2.25 18.53
N LEU A 70 17.93 -2.17 18.81
CA LEU A 70 17.19 -0.91 18.91
C LEU A 70 17.68 -0.04 20.07
N LYS A 71 17.87 -0.61 21.27
CA LYS A 71 18.41 0.12 22.42
C LYS A 71 19.79 0.70 22.13
N LYS A 72 20.68 -0.07 21.50
CA LYS A 72 22.02 0.39 21.11
C LYS A 72 21.95 1.54 20.10
N HIS A 73 21.05 1.46 19.11
CA HIS A 73 20.91 2.53 18.12
C HIS A 73 20.34 3.81 18.72
N ILE A 74 19.32 3.72 19.57
CA ILE A 74 18.74 4.89 20.27
C ILE A 74 19.78 5.55 21.19
N GLY A 75 20.57 4.75 21.91
CA GLY A 75 21.68 5.27 22.73
C GLY A 75 22.71 6.04 21.89
N LEU A 76 23.17 5.47 20.78
CA LEU A 76 24.10 6.14 19.87
C LEU A 76 23.54 7.45 19.30
N VAL A 77 22.25 7.47 18.98
CA VAL A 77 21.57 8.68 18.50
C VAL A 77 21.52 9.74 19.61
N PHE A 78 21.16 9.35 20.84
CA PHE A 78 21.10 10.24 21.99
C PHE A 78 22.47 10.83 22.34
N ASP A 79 23.52 10.01 22.37
CA ASP A 79 24.90 10.44 22.63
C ASP A 79 25.38 11.44 21.56
N LYS A 80 25.04 11.20 20.29
CA LYS A 80 25.38 12.11 19.19
C LYS A 80 24.75 13.49 19.39
N TYR A 81 23.49 13.57 19.79
CA TYR A 81 22.81 14.86 19.99
C TYR A 81 23.18 15.55 21.30
N SER A 82 23.49 14.79 22.35
CA SER A 82 23.89 15.35 23.65
C SER A 82 25.28 15.98 23.62
N ASN A 83 26.21 15.43 22.84
CA ASN A 83 27.58 15.97 22.69
C ASN A 83 27.69 17.07 21.61
N SER A 84 26.57 17.52 21.05
CA SER A 84 26.52 18.54 19.99
C SER A 84 25.89 19.87 20.46
N ILE A 85 25.61 19.98 21.77
CA ILE A 85 25.22 21.19 22.51
C ILE A 85 26.38 21.56 23.43
#